data_AF-A0AB32WG19-F1
#
_entry.id   AF-A0AB32WG19-F1
#
_cell.length_a   1.000
_cell.length_b   1.000
_cell.length_c   1.000
_cell.angle_alpha   90.00
_cell.angle_beta   90.00
_cell.angle_gamma   90.00
#
_symmetry.space_group_name_H-M   'P 1'
#
loop_
_entity.id
_entity.type
_entity.pdbx_description
1 polymer ?
#
loop_
_entity_poly.entity_id
_entity_poly.type
_entity_poly.pdbx_seq_one_letter_code
_entity_poly.pdbx_strand_id
1 'polypeptide(L)'
;MQFVFVLPGWEWSVTDGRVLRGALRRRNRLKVSHGCYYLVDAGYTNCESFLAPFKGQQYHLNEWRQGHEPSSPEEFFNMKHAAARNVIEMCFGLLKMRWGIFRSPSFYLIRIHNKSLYFYFV
;
A
#
# COMPACT_ATOMS: atom_id res chain seq x y z
N MET A 1 4.24 -9.56 10.45
CA MET A 1 3.87 -8.18 10.10
C MET A 1 3.07 -7.57 11.22
N GLN A 2 3.34 -6.32 11.58
CA GLN A 2 2.58 -5.55 12.56
C GLN A 2 1.93 -4.37 11.85
N PHE A 3 0.62 -4.22 12.03
CA PHE A 3 -0.12 -3.09 11.49
C PHE A 3 -0.09 -1.93 12.50
N VAL A 4 0.48 -0.79 12.11
CA VAL A 4 0.67 0.35 13.04
C VAL A 4 -0.41 1.42 12.92
N PHE A 5 -1.13 1.48 11.80
CA PHE A 5 -2.09 2.56 11.54
C PHE A 5 -3.25 2.12 10.67
N VAL A 6 -4.47 2.32 11.16
CA VAL A 6 -5.71 1.85 10.54
C VAL A 6 -6.58 3.02 10.09
N LEU A 7 -7.03 3.04 8.83
CA LEU A 7 -7.97 4.05 8.37
C LEU A 7 -9.29 3.43 7.87
N PRO A 8 -10.33 3.36 8.73
CA PRO A 8 -11.67 2.95 8.30
C PRO A 8 -12.48 4.14 7.74
N GLY A 9 -13.55 3.81 7.01
CA GLY A 9 -14.60 4.74 6.62
C GLY A 9 -14.35 5.53 5.33
N TRP A 10 -13.77 4.89 4.32
CA TRP A 10 -13.63 5.46 2.98
C TRP A 10 -14.39 4.63 1.95
N GLU A 11 -14.96 5.30 0.96
CA GLU A 11 -15.69 4.69 -0.14
C GLU A 11 -14.72 4.02 -1.13
N TRP A 12 -15.11 2.87 -1.68
CA TRP A 12 -14.27 2.03 -2.53
C TRP A 12 -13.76 2.69 -3.82
N SER A 13 -14.35 3.81 -4.24
CA SER A 13 -14.02 4.58 -5.45
C SER A 13 -13.09 5.77 -5.21
N VAL A 14 -12.64 5.99 -3.96
CA VAL A 14 -11.80 7.15 -3.65
C VAL A 14 -10.40 6.98 -4.21
N THR A 15 -9.81 8.08 -4.70
CA THR A 15 -8.41 8.07 -5.11
C THR A 15 -7.48 7.91 -3.93
N ASP A 16 -6.44 7.10 -4.13
CA ASP A 16 -5.32 6.86 -3.24
C ASP A 16 -4.77 8.13 -2.56
N GLY A 17 -4.49 9.17 -3.34
CA GLY A 17 -4.01 10.45 -2.82
C GLY A 17 -4.97 11.16 -1.85
N ARG A 18 -6.29 10.94 -1.97
CA ARG A 18 -7.27 11.45 -0.99
C ARG A 18 -7.26 10.65 0.30
N VAL A 19 -7.08 9.33 0.23
CA VAL A 19 -6.93 8.46 1.42
C VAL A 19 -5.72 8.88 2.24
N LEU A 20 -4.56 9.07 1.58
CA LEU A 20 -3.32 9.49 2.25
C LEU A 20 -3.46 10.86 2.91
N ARG A 21 -4.03 11.82 2.18
CA ARG A 21 -4.30 13.16 2.72
C ARG A 21 -5.23 13.11 3.92
N GLY A 22 -6.22 12.21 3.89
CA GLY A 22 -7.10 11.94 5.01
C GLY A 22 -6.37 11.35 6.22
N ALA A 23 -5.50 10.37 6.00
CA ALA A 23 -4.69 9.74 7.05
C ALA A 23 -3.79 10.75 7.77
N LEU A 24 -3.22 11.71 7.04
CA LEU A 24 -2.31 12.71 7.58
C LEU A 24 -3.04 13.85 8.33
N ARG A 25 -4.29 14.16 7.95
CA ARG A 25 -5.05 15.30 8.49
C ARG A 25 -5.99 14.96 9.65
N ARG A 26 -6.29 13.68 9.92
CA ARG A 26 -7.19 13.28 11.02
C ARG A 26 -6.59 13.58 12.40
N ARG A 27 -7.44 13.68 13.44
CA ARG A 27 -6.99 13.84 14.84
C ARG A 27 -6.04 12.72 15.27
N ASN A 28 -6.38 11.48 14.92
CA ASN A 28 -5.50 10.31 15.05
C ASN A 28 -4.73 10.13 13.74
N ARG A 29 -3.83 11.07 13.42
CA ARG A 29 -3.08 11.02 12.16
C ARG A 29 -2.06 9.89 12.12
N LEU A 30 -1.77 9.41 10.91
CA LEU A 30 -0.55 8.66 10.66
C LEU A 30 0.65 9.53 11.03
N LYS A 31 1.47 9.06 11.97
CA LYS A 31 2.70 9.73 12.39
C LYS A 31 3.86 9.06 11.69
N VAL A 32 4.57 9.80 10.85
CA VAL A 32 5.86 9.35 10.33
C VAL A 32 6.96 9.92 11.22
N SER A 33 7.84 9.05 11.73
CA SER A 33 9.03 9.49 12.45
C SER A 33 10.02 10.15 11.50
N HIS A 34 10.70 11.20 11.96
CA HIS A 34 11.76 11.85 11.17
C HIS A 34 12.84 10.83 10.78
N GLY A 35 13.25 10.86 9.50
CA GLY A 35 14.23 9.93 8.95
C GLY A 35 13.66 8.56 8.53
N CYS A 36 12.35 8.32 8.70
CA CYS A 36 11.69 7.10 8.23
C CYS A 36 10.84 7.39 6.99
N TYR A 37 10.75 6.38 6.11
CA TYR A 37 9.97 6.44 4.88
C TYR A 37 9.03 5.25 4.79
N TYR A 38 7.80 5.49 4.33
CA TYR A 38 6.84 4.46 3.98
C TYR A 38 6.86 4.21 2.47
N LEU A 39 6.85 2.93 2.07
CA LEU A 39 6.65 2.54 0.67
C LEU A 39 5.15 2.66 0.31
N VAL A 40 4.84 3.10 -0.92
CA VAL A 40 3.48 3.39 -1.42
C VAL A 40 3.30 2.99 -2.90
N ASP A 41 2.08 2.90 -3.45
CA ASP A 41 1.91 2.55 -4.89
C ASP A 41 2.51 3.59 -5.82
N ALA A 42 2.67 3.17 -7.07
CA ALA A 42 2.81 4.01 -8.24
C ALA A 42 1.68 5.06 -8.41
N GLY A 43 0.49 4.79 -7.86
CA GLY A 43 -0.65 5.71 -7.78
C GLY A 43 -0.47 6.87 -6.80
N TYR A 44 0.52 6.80 -5.90
CA TYR A 44 0.86 7.87 -4.97
C TYR A 44 1.94 8.79 -5.56
N THR A 45 1.96 10.03 -5.06
CA THR A 45 3.01 10.99 -5.39
C THR A 45 4.13 10.87 -4.38
N ASN A 46 5.37 10.77 -4.86
CA ASN A 46 6.56 10.88 -4.02
C ASN A 46 6.52 12.19 -3.22
N CYS A 47 6.65 12.09 -1.90
CA CYS A 47 6.72 13.25 -1.02
C CYS A 47 7.54 12.91 0.22
N GLU A 48 7.85 13.93 1.02
CA GLU A 48 8.59 13.74 2.26
C GLU A 48 7.90 12.65 3.11
N SER A 49 8.65 11.62 3.49
CA SER A 49 8.17 10.41 4.20
C SER A 49 7.45 9.31 3.40
N PHE A 50 7.19 9.48 2.10
CA PHE A 50 6.50 8.47 1.28
C PHE A 50 7.21 8.25 -0.07
N LEU A 51 7.60 7.00 -0.32
CA LEU A 51 8.38 6.60 -1.50
C LEU A 51 7.55 5.66 -2.39
N ALA A 52 7.14 6.19 -3.54
CA ALA A 52 6.54 5.49 -4.65
C ALA A 52 7.65 4.95 -5.59
N PRO A 53 7.39 3.85 -6.32
CA PRO A 53 8.34 3.35 -7.31
C PRO A 53 8.63 4.39 -8.41
N PHE A 54 9.84 4.36 -8.95
CA PHE A 54 10.24 5.18 -10.08
C PHE A 54 9.41 4.81 -11.31
N LYS A 55 8.81 5.83 -11.95
CA LYS A 55 8.01 5.66 -13.15
C LYS A 55 8.90 5.42 -14.37
N GLY A 56 8.43 4.62 -15.31
CA GLY A 56 9.15 4.35 -16.57
C GLY A 56 10.30 3.36 -16.46
N GLN A 57 10.60 2.86 -15.26
CA GLN A 57 11.55 1.76 -15.06
C GLN A 57 10.77 0.45 -14.91
N GLN A 58 11.07 -0.53 -15.77
CA GLN A 58 10.41 -1.83 -15.72
C GLN A 58 10.80 -2.57 -14.44
N TYR A 59 9.83 -3.29 -13.88
CA TYR A 59 10.04 -4.21 -12.78
C TYR A 59 9.53 -5.58 -13.22
N HIS A 60 10.43 -6.46 -13.65
CA HIS A 60 10.04 -7.82 -14.01
C HIS A 60 10.55 -8.77 -12.94
N LEU A 61 9.70 -9.04 -11.95
CA LEU A 61 10.00 -9.99 -10.86
C LEU A 61 10.47 -11.35 -11.39
N ASN A 62 10.02 -11.76 -12.57
CA ASN A 62 10.43 -13.00 -13.22
C ASN A 62 11.85 -12.93 -13.77
N GLU A 63 12.26 -11.81 -14.37
CA GLU A 63 13.62 -11.62 -14.92
C GLU A 63 14.65 -11.60 -13.79
N TRP A 64 14.34 -10.94 -12.67
CA TRP A 64 15.23 -10.94 -11.51
C TRP A 64 15.35 -12.31 -10.84
N ARG A 65 14.28 -13.12 -10.81
CA ARG A 65 14.36 -14.52 -10.33
C ARG A 65 15.27 -15.40 -11.20
N GLN A 66 15.47 -15.02 -12.45
CA GLN A 66 16.35 -15.70 -13.40
C GLN A 66 17.80 -15.18 -13.36
N GLY A 67 18.10 -14.28 -12.42
CA GLY A 67 19.45 -13.75 -12.22
C GLY A 67 19.75 -12.46 -12.99
N HIS A 68 18.74 -11.79 -13.55
CA HIS A 68 18.93 -10.45 -14.13
C HIS A 68 19.30 -9.46 -13.03
N GLU A 69 20.47 -8.83 -13.14
CA GLU A 69 20.91 -7.80 -12.19
C GLU A 69 20.41 -6.41 -12.63
N PRO A 70 19.92 -5.58 -11.68
CA PRO A 70 19.50 -4.23 -12.00
C PRO A 70 20.64 -3.40 -12.59
N SER A 71 20.35 -2.71 -13.69
CA SER A 71 21.32 -1.89 -14.42
C SER A 71 21.42 -0.46 -13.90
N SER A 72 20.39 0.01 -13.19
CA SER A 72 20.32 1.37 -12.62
C SER A 72 19.94 1.36 -11.14
N PRO A 73 20.33 2.39 -10.37
CA PRO A 73 19.87 2.57 -8.99
C PRO A 73 18.35 2.61 -8.86
N GLU A 74 17.65 3.21 -9.83
CA GLU A 74 16.20 3.30 -9.87
C GLU A 74 15.55 1.93 -10.08
N GLU A 75 16.11 1.11 -10.98
CA GLU A 75 15.68 -0.27 -11.18
C GLU A 75 15.93 -1.11 -9.92
N PHE A 76 17.08 -0.95 -9.28
CA PHE A 76 17.39 -1.62 -8.01
C PHE A 76 16.41 -1.22 -6.90
N PHE A 77 16.07 0.06 -6.81
CA PHE A 77 15.05 0.55 -5.89
C PHE A 77 13.69 -0.08 -6.18
N ASN A 78 13.23 -0.04 -7.44
CA ASN A 78 11.97 -0.65 -7.86
C ASN A 78 11.93 -2.16 -7.59
N MET A 79 13.07 -2.85 -7.71
CA MET A 79 13.19 -4.25 -7.36
C MET A 79 12.94 -4.51 -5.89
N LYS A 80 13.63 -3.77 -5.01
CA LYS A 80 13.42 -3.90 -3.56
C LYS A 80 12.01 -3.48 -3.16
N HIS A 81 11.47 -2.44 -3.80
CA HIS A 81 10.11 -1.97 -3.60
C HIS A 81 9.08 -3.05 -3.96
N ALA A 82 9.17 -3.66 -5.14
CA ALA A 82 8.28 -4.71 -5.60
C ALA A 82 8.36 -5.97 -4.73
N ALA A 83 9.57 -6.35 -4.29
CA ALA A 83 9.75 -7.47 -3.36
C ALA A 83 9.04 -7.23 -2.02
N ALA A 84 9.18 -6.03 -1.45
CA ALA A 84 8.49 -5.66 -0.21
C ALA A 84 6.96 -5.64 -0.39
N ARG A 85 6.47 -5.06 -1.49
CA ARG A 85 5.05 -5.04 -1.84
C ARG A 85 4.47 -6.45 -1.92
N ASN A 86 5.15 -7.38 -2.59
CA ASN A 86 4.68 -8.76 -2.73
C ASN A 86 4.48 -9.46 -1.37
N VAL A 87 5.35 -9.23 -0.38
CA VAL A 87 5.17 -9.76 0.98
C VAL A 87 3.94 -9.16 1.65
N ILE A 88 3.71 -7.86 1.48
CA ILE A 88 2.54 -7.15 2.02
C ILE A 88 1.25 -7.68 1.40
N GLU A 89 1.18 -7.75 0.07
CA GLU A 89 0.03 -8.27 -0.67
C GLU A 89 -0.28 -9.72 -0.31
N MET A 90 0.75 -10.57 -0.17
CA MET A 90 0.58 -11.95 0.28
C MET A 90 -0.01 -12.00 1.70
N CYS A 91 0.48 -11.16 2.62
CA CYS A 91 -0.08 -11.06 3.97
C CYS A 91 -1.55 -10.62 3.95
N PHE A 92 -1.92 -9.65 3.10
CA PHE A 92 -3.30 -9.25 2.90
C PHE A 92 -4.16 -10.35 2.28
N GLY A 93 -3.63 -11.10 1.32
CA GLY A 93 -4.30 -12.27 0.73
C GLY A 93 -4.69 -13.28 1.80
N LEU A 94 -3.76 -13.62 2.69
CA LEU A 94 -4.02 -14.52 3.82
C LEU A 94 -5.08 -13.97 4.78
N LEU A 95 -5.04 -12.67 5.08
CA LEU A 95 -6.07 -12.02 5.91
C LEU A 95 -7.45 -12.09 5.24
N LYS A 96 -7.54 -11.83 3.94
CA LYS A 96 -8.80 -11.94 3.17
C LYS A 96 -9.34 -13.37 3.16
N MET A 97 -8.47 -14.37 3.03
CA MET A 97 -8.87 -15.79 3.11
C MET A 97 -9.45 -16.13 4.49
N ARG A 98 -8.76 -15.72 5.56
CA ARG A 98 -9.16 -16.02 6.94
C ARG A 98 -10.46 -15.33 7.35
N TRP A 99 -10.67 -14.09 6.92
CA TRP A 99 -11.79 -13.25 7.38
C TRP A 99 -12.77 -12.95 6.24
N GLY A 100 -13.92 -13.63 6.26
CA GLY A 100 -14.95 -13.52 5.21
C GLY A 100 -15.50 -12.10 4.98
N ILE A 101 -15.41 -11.22 5.98
CA ILE A 101 -15.78 -9.81 5.88
C ILE A 101 -14.99 -9.02 4.83
N PHE A 102 -13.85 -9.54 4.36
CA PHE A 102 -13.06 -8.94 3.28
C PHE A 102 -13.22 -9.63 1.92
N ARG A 103 -14.04 -10.70 1.83
CA ARG A 103 -14.20 -11.49 0.59
C ARG A 103 -15.32 -11.00 -0.31
N SER A 104 -16.34 -10.32 0.22
CA SER A 104 -17.45 -9.81 -0.57
C SER A 104 -17.89 -8.41 -0.11
N PRO A 105 -18.35 -7.56 -1.04
CA PRO A 105 -19.15 -6.40 -0.67
C PRO A 105 -20.41 -6.95 0.01
N SER A 106 -20.59 -6.66 1.30
CA SER A 106 -21.78 -7.11 2.02
C SER A 106 -22.98 -6.30 1.52
N PHE A 107 -24.13 -6.95 1.32
CA PHE A 107 -25.41 -6.35 0.91
C PHE A 107 -26.00 -5.31 1.90
N TYR A 108 -25.27 -4.92 2.94
CA TYR A 108 -25.72 -3.94 3.92
C TYR A 108 -25.50 -2.51 3.42
N LEU A 109 -26.48 -1.64 3.66
CA LEU A 109 -26.43 -0.20 3.39
C LEU A 109 -25.07 0.40 3.80
N ILE A 110 -24.54 1.28 2.96
CA ILE A 110 -23.22 1.95 3.02
C ILE A 110 -22.80 2.40 4.44
N ARG A 111 -23.75 2.73 5.31
CA ARG A 111 -23.49 3.09 6.72
C ARG A 111 -22.89 1.97 7.57
N ILE A 112 -23.13 0.70 7.26
CA ILE A 112 -22.65 -0.47 8.03
C ILE A 112 -21.37 -1.05 7.41
N HIS A 113 -21.20 -0.90 6.09
CA HIS A 113 -20.08 -1.45 5.32
C HIS A 113 -18.75 -0.68 5.50
N ASN A 114 -18.79 0.53 6.08
CA ASN A 114 -17.64 1.43 6.24
C ASN A 114 -16.57 0.99 7.28
N LYS A 115 -16.60 -0.25 7.76
CA LYS A 115 -15.65 -0.74 8.79
C LYS A 115 -14.46 -1.54 8.27
N SER A 116 -14.39 -1.86 6.98
CA SER A 116 -13.27 -2.66 6.45
C SER A 116 -12.10 -1.77 6.01
N LEU A 117 -11.39 -1.25 7.02
CA LEU A 117 -9.93 -1.26 7.12
C LEU A 117 -9.12 -1.25 5.81
N TYR A 118 -8.69 -0.06 5.36
CA TYR A 118 -7.52 0.05 4.50
C TYR A 118 -6.29 0.17 5.39
N PHE A 119 -5.41 -0.83 5.28
CA PHE A 119 -4.10 -0.80 5.89
C PHE A 119 -3.07 -0.77 4.78
N TYR A 120 -2.16 0.19 4.93
CA TYR A 120 -1.07 0.51 4.03
C TYR A 120 -1.50 0.90 2.63
N PHE A 121 -1.00 2.07 2.26
CA PHE A 121 -0.99 2.59 0.91
C PHE A 121 -0.32 1.53 0.04
N VAL A 122 -1.14 0.65 -0.53
CA VAL A 122 -0.83 -0.09 -1.75
C VAL A 122 -0.27 0.90 -2.72
#